data_AF-A0A1X0I6H9-F1
#
_entry.id   AF-A0A1X0I6H9-F1
#
_cell.length_a   1.000
_cell.length_b   1.000
_cell.length_c   1.000
_cell.angle_alpha   90.00
_cell.angle_beta   90.00
_cell.angle_gamma   90.00
#
_symmetry.space_group_name_H-M   'P 1'
#
loop_
_entity.id
_entity.type
_entity.pdbx_description
1 polymer ?
#
loop_
_entity_poly.entity_id
_entity_poly.type
_entity_poly.pdbx_seq_one_letter_code
_entity_poly.pdbx_strand_id
1 'polypeptide(L)'
;MHGSPSRRVARLVDRHPTVSVERLIAQLRPPPTFADVSFATYQPDPAEPTQSAAVAACQGFCRQAVQRRAGRRKLLGRRVVLPGVGLYLDGG
;
A
#
# COMPACT_ATOMS: atom_id res chain seq x y z
N MET A 1 -37.78 -49.15 16.07
CA MET A 1 -37.27 -47.85 16.54
C MET A 1 -35.85 -47.69 16.02
N HIS A 2 -35.63 -46.89 14.98
CA HIS A 2 -34.31 -46.69 14.38
C HIS A 2 -33.79 -45.32 14.83
N GLY A 3 -32.81 -45.33 15.74
CA GLY A 3 -32.13 -44.11 16.18
C GLY A 3 -31.22 -43.59 15.08
N SER A 4 -31.41 -42.35 14.64
CA SER A 4 -30.49 -41.66 13.74
C SER A 4 -29.10 -41.53 14.39
N PRO A 5 -28.00 -41.79 13.66
CA PRO A 5 -26.67 -41.60 14.21
C PRO A 5 -26.43 -40.12 14.47
N SER A 6 -26.09 -39.78 15.72
CA SER A 6 -25.62 -38.44 16.09
C SER A 6 -24.39 -38.09 15.26
N ARG A 7 -24.53 -37.10 14.37
CA ARG A 7 -23.41 -36.60 13.56
C ARG A 7 -22.45 -35.88 14.51
N ARG A 8 -21.34 -36.55 14.84
CA ARG A 8 -20.30 -36.03 15.73
C ARG A 8 -19.87 -34.64 15.24
N VAL A 9 -20.07 -33.62 16.08
CA VAL A 9 -19.63 -32.25 15.80
C VAL A 9 -18.10 -32.24 15.79
N ALA A 10 -17.50 -31.82 14.68
CA ALA A 10 -16.04 -31.72 14.55
C ALA A 10 -15.49 -30.66 15.52
N ARG A 11 -14.38 -30.97 16.21
CA ARG A 11 -13.75 -30.04 17.15
C ARG A 11 -12.98 -28.96 16.38
N LEU A 12 -12.98 -27.73 16.89
CA LEU A 12 -12.23 -26.63 16.27
C LEU A 12 -10.71 -26.85 16.31
N VAL A 13 -10.22 -27.51 17.36
CA VAL A 13 -8.79 -27.80 17.56
C VAL A 13 -8.21 -28.78 16.54
N ASP A 14 -9.07 -29.55 15.85
CA ASP A 14 -8.66 -30.52 14.83
C ASP A 14 -8.56 -29.88 13.43
N ARG A 15 -8.79 -28.57 13.29
CA ARG A 15 -8.76 -27.85 12.00
C ARG A 15 -7.40 -27.22 11.74
N HIS A 16 -6.88 -27.43 10.52
CA HIS A 16 -5.65 -26.82 10.02
C HIS A 16 -5.90 -26.03 8.73
N PRO A 17 -6.47 -24.80 8.82
CA PRO A 17 -6.72 -24.00 7.64
C PRO A 17 -5.39 -23.51 7.04
N THR A 18 -5.24 -23.66 5.73
CA THR A 18 -4.12 -23.10 4.95
C THR A 18 -4.61 -21.92 4.12
N VAL A 19 -3.82 -20.85 4.06
CA VAL A 19 -4.10 -19.66 3.24
C VAL A 19 -2.98 -19.52 2.21
N SER A 20 -3.33 -19.27 0.95
CA SER A 20 -2.33 -19.04 -0.09
C SER A 20 -1.64 -17.68 0.09
N VAL A 21 -0.43 -17.55 -0.42
CA VAL A 21 0.32 -16.28 -0.40
C VAL A 21 -0.45 -15.19 -1.14
N GLU A 22 -1.07 -15.52 -2.28
CA GLU A 22 -1.90 -14.59 -3.04
C GLU A 22 -3.07 -14.08 -2.20
N ARG A 23 -3.71 -14.95 -1.41
CA ARG A 23 -4.81 -14.56 -0.53
C ARG A 23 -4.35 -13.68 0.63
N LEU A 24 -3.14 -13.89 1.16
CA LEU A 24 -2.56 -12.99 2.17
C LEU A 24 -2.24 -11.62 1.57
N ILE A 25 -1.61 -11.58 0.39
CA ILE A 25 -1.27 -10.33 -0.30
C ILE A 25 -2.53 -9.55 -0.67
N ALA A 26 -3.58 -10.22 -1.12
CA ALA A 26 -4.86 -9.57 -1.46
C ALA A 26 -5.52 -8.85 -0.28
N GLN A 27 -5.14 -9.20 0.96
CA GLN A 27 -5.64 -8.54 2.17
C GLN A 27 -4.84 -7.31 2.58
N LEU A 28 -3.69 -7.04 1.94
CA LEU A 28 -2.87 -5.85 2.20
C LEU A 28 -3.52 -4.60 1.57
N ARG A 29 -4.63 -4.16 2.18
CA ARG A 29 -5.34 -2.93 1.85
C ARG A 29 -5.11 -1.91 2.96
N PRO A 30 -5.06 -0.60 2.64
CA PRO A 30 -5.06 0.44 3.67
C PRO A 30 -6.24 0.25 4.64
N PRO A 31 -6.08 0.55 5.94
CA PRO A 31 -7.21 0.62 6.87
C PRO A 31 -8.27 1.60 6.32
N PRO A 32 -9.55 1.46 6.70
CA PRO A 32 -10.61 2.39 6.26
C PRO A 32 -10.26 3.87 6.49
N THR A 33 -9.59 4.19 7.59
CA THR A 33 -9.11 5.54 7.92
C THR A 33 -8.15 6.14 6.87
N PHE A 34 -7.45 5.29 6.12
CA PHE A 34 -6.47 5.67 5.10
C PHE A 34 -6.91 5.29 3.68
N ALA A 35 -8.15 4.84 3.48
CA ALA A 35 -8.61 4.38 2.17
C ALA A 35 -8.60 5.50 1.11
N ASP A 36 -8.98 6.71 1.52
CA ASP A 36 -9.16 7.86 0.63
C ASP A 36 -8.12 8.98 0.86
N VAL A 37 -7.09 8.72 1.68
CA VAL A 37 -6.06 9.72 1.95
C VAL A 37 -5.10 9.84 0.77
N SER A 38 -4.84 11.08 0.35
CA SER A 38 -3.91 11.40 -0.71
C SER A 38 -3.49 12.86 -0.58
N PHE A 39 -2.47 13.29 -1.32
CA PHE A 39 -2.16 14.72 -1.43
C PHE A 39 -3.30 15.54 -2.05
N ALA A 40 -4.24 14.93 -2.77
CA ALA A 40 -5.39 15.61 -3.35
C ALA A 40 -6.55 15.80 -2.33
N THR A 41 -6.63 14.93 -1.32
CA THR A 41 -7.64 15.00 -0.26
C THR A 41 -7.13 15.67 1.01
N TYR A 42 -5.84 16.00 1.08
CA TYR A 42 -5.25 16.79 2.15
C TYR A 42 -5.75 18.24 2.12
N GLN A 43 -6.23 18.73 3.25
CA GLN A 43 -6.66 20.12 3.44
C GLN A 43 -5.65 20.83 4.35
N PRO A 44 -4.73 21.64 3.79
CA PRO A 44 -3.81 22.43 4.60
C PRO A 44 -4.56 23.47 5.44
N ASP A 45 -4.09 23.68 6.66
CA ASP A 45 -4.50 24.83 7.47
C ASP A 45 -3.97 26.13 6.83
N PRO A 46 -4.84 27.10 6.47
CA PRO A 46 -4.41 28.39 5.94
C PRO A 46 -3.49 29.18 6.89
N ALA A 47 -3.59 28.93 8.21
CA ALA A 47 -2.71 29.54 9.21
C ALA A 47 -1.31 28.91 9.24
N GLU A 48 -1.10 27.75 8.61
CA GLU A 48 0.18 27.03 8.57
C GLU A 48 0.68 26.82 7.12
N PRO A 49 1.28 27.85 6.48
CA PRO A 49 1.75 27.79 5.09
C PRO A 49 2.73 26.64 4.80
N THR A 50 3.44 26.19 5.83
CA THR A 50 4.39 25.05 5.76
C THR A 50 3.69 23.76 5.35
N GLN A 51 2.41 23.58 5.68
CA GLN A 51 1.63 22.40 5.26
C GLN A 51 1.45 22.36 3.74
N SER A 52 1.04 23.48 3.14
CA SER A 52 0.91 23.60 1.67
C SER A 52 2.26 23.43 0.97
N ALA A 53 3.33 24.01 1.54
CA ALA A 53 4.69 23.84 1.03
C ALA A 53 5.13 22.37 1.06
N ALA A 54 4.84 21.64 2.14
CA ALA A 54 5.14 20.22 2.26
C ALA A 54 4.41 19.39 1.20
N VAL A 55 3.11 19.65 0.96
CA VAL A 55 2.34 18.99 -0.10
C VAL A 55 2.98 19.23 -1.47
N ALA A 56 3.32 20.48 -1.79
CA ALA A 56 3.94 20.83 -3.06
C ALA A 56 5.29 20.13 -3.27
N ALA A 57 6.14 20.09 -2.22
CA ALA A 57 7.42 19.40 -2.24
C ALA A 57 7.24 17.88 -2.45
N CYS A 58 6.30 17.25 -1.73
CA CYS A 58 6.02 15.83 -1.86
C CYS A 58 5.50 15.46 -3.26
N GLN A 59 4.59 16.27 -3.83
CA GLN A 59 4.12 16.06 -5.20
C GLN A 59 5.26 16.20 -6.23
N GLY A 60 6.17 17.16 -6.02
CA GLY A 60 7.38 17.33 -6.81
C GLY A 60 8.27 16.09 -6.76
N PHE A 61 8.49 15.56 -5.56
CA PHE A 61 9.23 14.32 -5.35
C PHE A 61 8.57 13.13 -6.08
N CYS A 62 7.25 12.94 -5.97
CA CYS A 62 6.53 11.87 -6.66
C CYS A 62 6.72 11.93 -8.18
N ARG A 63 6.63 13.13 -8.78
CA ARG A 63 6.90 13.31 -10.22
C ARG A 63 8.31 12.85 -10.58
N GLN A 64 9.31 13.26 -9.80
CA GLN A 64 10.71 12.84 -10.01
C GLN A 64 10.88 11.33 -9.84
N ALA A 65 10.26 10.72 -8.82
CA ALA A 65 10.32 9.28 -8.57
C ALA A 65 9.77 8.47 -9.76
N VAL A 66 8.66 8.91 -10.35
CA VAL A 66 8.09 8.30 -11.57
C VAL A 66 9.06 8.41 -12.74
N GLN A 67 9.66 9.58 -12.98
CA GLN A 67 10.65 9.77 -14.05
C GLN A 67 11.89 8.88 -13.85
N ARG A 68 12.37 8.74 -12.62
CA ARG A 68 13.52 7.86 -12.31
C ARG A 68 13.19 6.39 -12.53
N ARG A 69 12.00 5.95 -12.10
CA ARG A 69 11.50 4.58 -12.34
C ARG A 69 11.36 4.29 -13.83
N ALA A 70 10.95 5.27 -14.63
CA ALA A 70 10.89 5.12 -16.08
C ALA A 70 12.28 4.92 -16.72
N GLY A 71 13.37 5.24 -16.02
CA GLY A 71 14.74 5.06 -16.50
C GLY A 71 15.12 5.99 -17.66
N ARG A 72 16.38 5.94 -18.10
CA ARG A 72 16.88 6.74 -19.23
C ARG A 72 17.23 5.85 -20.41
N ARG A 73 16.84 6.25 -21.63
CA ARG A 73 17.30 5.62 -22.88
C ARG A 73 18.71 6.13 -23.18
N LYS A 74 19.65 5.23 -23.47
CA LYS A 74 20.95 5.61 -24.04
C LYS A 74 20.78 5.70 -25.56
N LEU A 75 21.44 6.67 -26.20
CA LEU A 75 21.34 6.92 -27.65
C LEU A 75 21.77 5.71 -28.52
N LEU A 76 22.43 4.71 -27.94
CA LEU A 76 22.84 3.47 -28.61
C LEU A 76 22.71 2.23 -27.69
N GLY A 77 21.81 2.24 -26.70
CA GLY A 77 21.79 1.14 -25.72
C GLY A 77 20.49 0.95 -24.94
N ARG A 78 20.46 -0.16 -24.17
CA ARG A 78 19.31 -0.59 -23.38
C ARG A 78 18.97 0.43 -22.28
N ARG A 79 17.68 0.56 -21.96
CA ARG A 79 17.17 1.45 -20.91
C ARG A 79 17.73 1.03 -19.55
N VAL A 80 18.30 1.98 -18.81
CA VAL A 80 18.82 1.75 -17.45
C VAL A 80 17.79 2.24 -16.43
N VAL A 81 17.37 1.35 -15.53
CA VAL A 81 16.54 1.70 -14.37
C VAL A 81 17.44 2.38 -13.33
N LEU A 82 17.03 3.55 -12.86
CA LEU A 82 17.78 4.27 -11.83
C LEU A 82 17.44 3.73 -10.43
N PRO A 83 18.33 3.88 -9.43
CA PRO A 83 18.04 3.52 -8.05
C PRO A 83 16.75 4.17 -7.55
N GLY A 84 16.00 3.41 -6.74
CA GLY A 84 14.79 3.89 -6.09
C GLY A 84 15.09 5.07 -5.15
N VAL A 85 14.11 5.96 -5.02
CA VAL A 85 14.15 7.09 -4.08
C VAL A 85 12.98 6.97 -3.11
N GLY A 86 13.18 7.40 -1.87
CA GLY A 86 12.14 7.42 -0.84
C GLY A 86 12.10 8.77 -0.11
N LEU A 87 10.91 9.11 0.39
CA LEU A 87 10.68 10.25 1.29
C LEU A 87 9.97 9.70 2.53
N TYR A 88 10.44 10.09 3.71
CA TYR A 88 9.82 9.74 4.99
C TYR A 88 9.31 11.03 5.65
N LEU A 89 8.09 10.97 6.18
CA LEU A 89 7.43 12.06 6.88
C LEU A 89 7.28 11.63 8.33
N ASP A 90 7.93 12.36 9.26
CA ASP A 90 8.10 11.94 10.65
C ASP A 90 6.84 12.11 11.54
N GLY A 91 5.73 12.57 10.96
CA GLY A 91 4.44 12.65 11.65
C GLY A 91 4.29 13.79 12.66
N GLY A 92 5.39 14.30 13.23
CA GLY A 92 5.36 15.30 14.31
C GLY A 92 4.91 14.69 15.64
#